data_AF-A0A7Y6PHA8-F1
#
_entry.id   AF-A0A7Y6PHA8-F1
#
_cell.length_a   1.000
_cell.length_b   1.000
_cell.length_c   1.000
_cell.angle_alpha   90.00
_cell.angle_beta   90.00
_cell.angle_gamma   90.00
#
_symmetry.space_group_name_H-M   'P 1'
#
loop_
_entity.id
_entity.type
_entity.pdbx_description
1 polymer ?
#
loop_
_entity_poly.entity_id
_entity_poly.type
_entity_poly.pdbx_seq_one_letter_code
_entity_poly.pdbx_strand_id
1 'polypeptide(L)'
;MAYILIYAILRGVRYMKFLYAFFFFFFFTIIFNESMNVMRQIAAFFLCFCSFSLYFEGNKKRSLIIGIMAVLTHKSSLAALAWIPFLKIDAFKNRKITAFFLVVTFLMGISLYDYLKVVFVFVAPFFGNRLGGYADEWSMEQFEEHTAAASGEGIAVVIYLFINLLIVRYSTKLRQIYKDYHFSFYYNIFIIGQMLNHICSLNTIFIRANYYFSLYNIVVLSFFCHYLLVKNKTSVLEKLCGMGIIVVYFLLHYRHIIQNDSINPYKSILL
;
A
#
# COMPACT_ATOMS: atom_id res chain seq x y z
N MET A 1 -8.09 -19.16 6.40
CA MET A 1 -7.53 -17.80 6.20
C MET A 1 -6.00 -17.81 6.17
N ALA A 2 -5.32 -18.18 7.26
CA ALA A 2 -3.85 -18.19 7.33
C ALA A 2 -3.18 -18.96 6.18
N TYR A 3 -3.68 -20.17 5.84
CA TYR A 3 -3.15 -20.96 4.74
C TYR A 3 -3.29 -20.28 3.36
N ILE A 4 -4.42 -19.62 3.10
CA ILE A 4 -4.67 -18.89 1.85
C ILE A 4 -3.70 -17.71 1.72
N LEU A 5 -3.49 -16.98 2.83
CA LEU A 5 -2.60 -15.83 2.89
C LEU A 5 -1.13 -16.25 2.68
N ILE A 6 -0.66 -17.29 3.39
CA ILE A 6 0.71 -17.81 3.24
C ILE A 6 0.92 -18.34 1.81
N TYR A 7 -0.03 -19.09 1.26
CA TYR A 7 0.05 -19.57 -0.11
C TYR A 7 0.11 -18.42 -1.12
N ALA A 8 -0.76 -17.42 -0.98
CA ALA A 8 -0.82 -16.27 -1.88
C ALA A 8 0.46 -15.44 -1.83
N ILE A 9 1.04 -15.23 -0.64
CA ILE A 9 2.32 -14.53 -0.46
C ILE A 9 3.44 -15.33 -1.12
N LEU A 10 3.63 -16.60 -0.75
CA LEU A 10 4.71 -17.43 -1.27
C LEU A 10 4.63 -17.60 -2.78
N ARG A 11 3.41 -17.76 -3.32
CA ARG A 11 3.21 -17.89 -4.77
C ARG A 11 3.37 -16.55 -5.47
N GLY A 12 2.86 -15.46 -4.91
CA GLY A 12 2.94 -14.12 -5.50
C GLY A 12 4.38 -13.61 -5.60
N VAL A 13 5.21 -13.86 -4.58
CA VAL A 13 6.61 -13.42 -4.59
C VAL A 13 7.52 -14.43 -5.30
N ARG A 14 7.05 -15.63 -5.67
CA ARG A 14 7.86 -16.65 -6.36
C ARG A 14 8.49 -16.14 -7.66
N TYR A 15 7.83 -15.22 -8.35
CA TYR A 15 8.36 -14.55 -9.53
C TYR A 15 9.54 -13.61 -9.23
N MET A 16 9.64 -13.12 -7.99
CA MET A 16 10.62 -12.15 -7.50
C MET A 16 11.36 -12.69 -6.26
N LYS A 17 11.85 -13.93 -6.31
CA LYS A 17 12.43 -14.63 -5.13
C LYS A 17 13.56 -13.88 -4.43
N PHE A 18 14.33 -13.09 -5.18
CA PHE A 18 15.41 -12.27 -4.63
C PHE A 18 14.91 -11.19 -3.64
N LEU A 19 13.61 -10.91 -3.64
CA LEU A 19 12.97 -9.99 -2.69
C LEU A 19 12.49 -10.66 -1.40
N TYR A 20 12.55 -11.99 -1.25
CA TYR A 20 11.96 -12.69 -0.09
C TYR A 20 12.34 -12.07 1.26
N ALA A 21 13.63 -11.84 1.50
CA ALA A 21 14.09 -11.30 2.78
C ALA A 21 13.44 -9.94 3.10
N PHE A 22 13.46 -9.00 2.15
CA PHE A 22 12.88 -7.67 2.35
C PHE A 22 11.35 -7.70 2.36
N PHE A 23 10.74 -8.53 1.51
CA PHE A 23 9.29 -8.65 1.44
C PHE A 23 8.71 -9.15 2.75
N PHE A 24 9.29 -10.22 3.31
CA PHE A 24 8.86 -10.74 4.60
C PHE A 24 9.16 -9.75 5.74
N PHE A 25 10.32 -9.09 5.72
CA PHE A 25 10.61 -8.03 6.68
C PHE A 25 9.52 -6.95 6.68
N PHE A 26 9.22 -6.34 5.52
CA PHE A 26 8.21 -5.30 5.43
C PHE A 26 6.80 -5.82 5.72
N PHE A 27 6.46 -7.03 5.29
CA PHE A 27 5.22 -7.70 5.66
C PHE A 27 5.05 -7.77 7.19
N PHE A 28 6.07 -8.25 7.92
CA PHE A 28 5.99 -8.34 9.38
C PHE A 28 5.90 -6.96 10.03
N THR A 29 6.73 -6.00 9.58
CA THR A 29 6.76 -4.67 10.19
C THR A 29 5.49 -3.85 9.93
N ILE A 30 4.76 -4.10 8.84
CA ILE A 30 3.61 -3.28 8.41
C ILE A 30 2.27 -3.95 8.73
N ILE A 31 2.17 -5.28 8.68
CA ILE A 31 0.87 -5.99 8.68
C ILE A 31 0.62 -6.82 9.95
N PHE A 32 1.68 -7.28 10.65
CA PHE A 32 1.56 -8.42 11.57
C PHE A 32 0.56 -8.23 12.74
N ASN A 33 0.32 -7.00 13.17
CA ASN A 33 -0.55 -6.67 14.30
C ASN A 33 -1.95 -6.17 13.90
N GLU A 34 -2.38 -6.42 12.67
CA GLU A 34 -3.68 -5.96 12.18
C GLU A 34 -4.86 -6.78 12.72
N SER A 35 -6.00 -6.10 12.89
CA SER A 35 -7.24 -6.72 13.37
C SER A 35 -7.75 -7.83 12.43
N MET A 36 -8.49 -8.80 12.97
CA MET A 36 -9.05 -9.91 12.17
C MET A 36 -9.90 -9.47 10.98
N ASN A 37 -10.58 -8.31 11.07
CA ASN A 37 -11.39 -7.79 9.97
C ASN A 37 -10.51 -7.25 8.82
N VAL A 38 -9.41 -6.55 9.17
CA VAL A 38 -8.41 -6.06 8.21
C VAL A 38 -7.62 -7.23 7.61
N MET A 39 -7.39 -8.31 8.36
CA MET A 39 -6.73 -9.53 7.86
C MET A 39 -7.46 -10.18 6.66
N ARG A 40 -8.78 -10.03 6.55
CA ARG A 40 -9.53 -10.50 5.35
C ARG A 40 -9.23 -9.65 4.12
N GLN A 41 -9.13 -8.34 4.31
CA GLN A 41 -8.76 -7.41 3.23
C GLN A 41 -7.32 -7.65 2.78
N ILE A 42 -6.41 -7.86 3.73
CA ILE A 42 -5.02 -8.22 3.48
C ILE A 42 -4.92 -9.55 2.70
N ALA A 43 -5.70 -10.57 3.08
CA ALA A 43 -5.73 -11.83 2.34
C ALA A 43 -6.21 -11.63 0.89
N ALA A 44 -7.26 -10.83 0.69
CA ALA A 44 -7.73 -10.47 -0.65
C ALA A 44 -6.68 -9.68 -1.44
N PHE A 45 -5.95 -8.76 -0.81
CA PHE A 45 -4.82 -8.06 -1.41
C PHE A 45 -3.73 -9.02 -1.89
N PHE A 46 -3.30 -9.98 -1.06
CA PHE A 46 -2.28 -10.94 -1.48
C PHE A 46 -2.77 -11.88 -2.58
N LEU A 47 -4.06 -12.20 -2.63
CA LEU A 47 -4.65 -12.91 -3.77
C LEU A 47 -4.62 -12.05 -5.04
N CYS A 48 -4.92 -10.76 -4.97
CA CYS A 48 -4.74 -9.84 -6.11
C CYS A 48 -3.27 -9.77 -6.55
N PHE A 49 -2.35 -9.61 -5.61
CA PHE A 49 -0.91 -9.61 -5.89
C PHE A 49 -0.48 -10.92 -6.58
N CYS A 50 -0.91 -12.07 -6.07
CA CYS A 50 -0.66 -13.36 -6.68
C CYS A 50 -1.28 -13.49 -8.08
N SER A 51 -2.48 -12.94 -8.29
CA SER A 51 -3.14 -12.89 -9.61
C SER A 51 -2.30 -12.09 -10.60
N PHE A 52 -1.75 -10.94 -10.20
CA PHE A 52 -0.85 -10.15 -11.04
C PHE A 52 0.46 -10.89 -11.35
N SER A 53 1.11 -11.50 -10.36
CA SER A 53 2.33 -12.28 -10.59
C SER A 53 2.10 -13.44 -11.56
N LEU A 54 0.98 -14.17 -11.44
CA LEU A 54 0.62 -15.23 -12.39
C LEU A 54 0.31 -14.69 -13.79
N TYR A 55 -0.26 -13.49 -13.88
CA TYR A 55 -0.50 -12.83 -15.17
C TYR A 55 0.83 -12.52 -15.86
N PHE A 56 1.80 -11.97 -15.13
CA PHE A 56 3.13 -11.65 -15.64
C PHE A 56 3.95 -12.90 -16.00
N GLU A 57 3.77 -14.01 -15.29
CA GLU A 57 4.32 -15.33 -15.66
C GLU A 57 3.67 -15.94 -16.93
N GLY A 58 2.62 -15.32 -17.49
CA GLY A 58 1.91 -15.79 -18.68
C GLY A 58 0.74 -16.75 -18.40
N ASN A 59 0.47 -17.09 -17.14
CA ASN A 59 -0.60 -18.02 -16.76
C ASN A 59 -1.94 -17.31 -16.51
N LYS A 60 -2.53 -16.80 -17.60
CA LYS A 60 -3.76 -15.98 -17.56
C LYS A 60 -4.97 -16.72 -16.96
N LYS A 61 -5.10 -18.03 -17.20
CA LYS A 61 -6.22 -18.84 -16.66
C LYS A 61 -6.16 -18.90 -15.13
N ARG A 62 -4.99 -19.22 -14.55
CA ARG A 62 -4.84 -19.26 -13.08
C ARG A 62 -4.92 -17.87 -12.46
N SER A 63 -4.39 -16.86 -13.15
CA SER A 63 -4.54 -15.45 -12.73
C SER A 63 -6.01 -15.06 -12.58
N LEU A 64 -6.88 -15.39 -13.55
CA LEU A 64 -8.31 -15.12 -13.48
C LEU A 64 -8.99 -15.86 -12.31
N ILE A 65 -8.71 -17.15 -12.13
CA ILE A 65 -9.29 -17.94 -11.02
C ILE A 65 -8.91 -17.33 -9.66
N ILE A 66 -7.63 -16.98 -9.47
CA ILE A 66 -7.18 -16.35 -8.23
C ILE A 66 -7.78 -14.95 -8.06
N GLY A 67 -7.94 -14.18 -9.14
CA GLY A 67 -8.63 -12.89 -9.12
C GLY A 67 -10.09 -13.02 -8.64
N ILE A 68 -10.84 -14.01 -9.16
CA ILE A 68 -12.20 -14.29 -8.70
C ILE A 68 -12.20 -14.67 -7.21
N MET A 69 -11.27 -15.51 -6.77
CA MET A 69 -11.14 -15.85 -5.35
C MET A 69 -10.83 -14.63 -4.46
N ALA A 70 -10.09 -13.63 -4.97
CA ALA A 70 -9.86 -12.38 -4.25
C ALA A 70 -11.17 -11.61 -4.01
N VAL A 71 -12.01 -11.49 -5.04
CA VAL A 71 -13.32 -10.81 -4.96
C VAL A 71 -14.27 -11.53 -4.01
N LEU A 72 -14.27 -12.86 -4.04
CA LEU A 72 -15.05 -13.68 -3.10
C LEU A 72 -14.57 -13.54 -1.66
N THR A 73 -13.26 -13.34 -1.45
CA THR A 73 -12.69 -13.12 -0.11
C THR A 73 -13.05 -11.73 0.42
N HIS A 74 -12.99 -10.70 -0.43
CA HIS A 74 -13.42 -9.36 -0.09
C HIS A 74 -13.79 -8.55 -1.34
N LYS A 75 -15.04 -8.05 -1.41
CA LYS A 75 -15.61 -7.39 -2.60
C LYS A 75 -14.80 -6.19 -3.10
N SER A 76 -14.24 -5.40 -2.18
CA SER A 76 -13.43 -4.22 -2.54
C SER A 76 -12.14 -4.53 -3.28
N SER A 77 -11.69 -5.79 -3.30
CA SER A 77 -10.54 -6.20 -4.12
C SER A 77 -10.78 -6.00 -5.62
N LEU A 78 -12.04 -5.84 -6.04
CA LEU A 78 -12.40 -5.42 -7.40
C LEU A 78 -11.73 -4.10 -7.78
N ALA A 79 -11.58 -3.16 -6.84
CA ALA A 79 -10.88 -1.89 -7.08
C ALA A 79 -9.40 -2.12 -7.44
N ALA A 80 -8.76 -3.13 -6.85
CA ALA A 80 -7.39 -3.51 -7.21
C ALA A 80 -7.33 -4.16 -8.59
N LEU A 81 -8.26 -5.08 -8.90
CA LEU A 81 -8.31 -5.80 -10.18
C LEU A 81 -8.71 -4.90 -11.36
N ALA A 82 -9.41 -3.79 -11.12
CA ALA A 82 -9.70 -2.77 -12.13
C ALA A 82 -8.43 -2.16 -12.74
N TRP A 83 -7.25 -2.37 -12.13
CA TRP A 83 -5.96 -1.93 -12.67
C TRP A 83 -5.33 -2.87 -13.70
N ILE A 84 -5.93 -4.04 -13.97
CA ILE A 84 -5.47 -4.98 -15.00
C ILE A 84 -5.34 -4.34 -16.40
N PRO A 85 -6.28 -3.51 -16.89
CA PRO A 85 -6.14 -2.86 -18.20
C PRO A 85 -4.95 -1.89 -18.25
N PHE A 86 -4.51 -1.37 -17.11
CA PHE A 86 -3.48 -0.35 -16.99
C PHE A 86 -2.07 -0.94 -16.73
N LEU A 87 -1.91 -2.28 -16.81
CA LEU A 87 -0.65 -3.00 -16.54
C LEU A 87 0.56 -2.50 -17.34
N LYS A 88 0.34 -1.93 -18.54
CA LYS A 88 1.40 -1.45 -19.45
C LYS A 88 1.66 0.06 -19.36
N ILE A 89 0.82 0.81 -18.65
CA ILE A 89 0.94 2.27 -18.61
C ILE A 89 2.01 2.65 -17.60
N ASP A 90 2.87 3.58 -17.99
CA ASP A 90 3.81 4.24 -17.08
C ASP A 90 3.32 5.66 -16.77
N ALA A 91 2.38 5.77 -15.83
CA ALA A 91 1.74 7.06 -15.50
C ALA A 91 2.69 8.03 -14.78
N PHE A 92 3.55 7.52 -13.88
CA PHE A 92 4.39 8.36 -13.01
C PHE A 92 5.87 8.36 -13.42
N LYS A 93 6.13 8.56 -14.71
CA LYS A 93 7.50 8.58 -15.26
C LYS A 93 8.32 9.80 -14.83
N ASN A 94 7.67 10.95 -14.67
CA ASN A 94 8.34 12.20 -14.32
C ASN A 94 8.48 12.37 -12.80
N ARG A 95 9.68 12.08 -12.29
CA ARG A 95 10.00 12.18 -10.85
C ARG A 95 9.67 13.53 -10.21
N LYS A 96 9.80 14.64 -10.93
CA LYS A 96 9.55 15.98 -10.37
C LYS A 96 8.05 16.19 -10.17
N ILE A 97 7.25 15.81 -11.17
CA ILE A 97 5.79 15.88 -11.11
C ILE A 97 5.26 14.93 -10.04
N THR A 98 5.78 13.70 -9.97
CA THR A 98 5.39 12.74 -8.94
C THR A 98 5.72 13.24 -7.52
N ALA A 99 6.92 13.77 -7.30
CA ALA A 99 7.30 14.34 -6.01
C ALA A 99 6.42 15.55 -5.65
N PHE A 100 6.15 16.43 -6.61
CA PHE A 100 5.24 17.56 -6.42
C PHE A 100 3.85 17.10 -5.98
N PHE A 101 3.25 16.13 -6.70
CA PHE A 101 1.95 15.60 -6.33
C PHE A 101 1.93 14.97 -4.94
N LEU A 102 2.95 14.18 -4.57
CA LEU A 102 3.04 13.61 -3.22
C LEU A 102 3.08 14.68 -2.14
N VAL A 103 3.87 15.74 -2.33
CA VAL A 103 3.98 16.86 -1.38
C VAL A 103 2.66 17.64 -1.32
N VAL A 104 2.02 17.91 -2.46
CA VAL A 104 0.72 18.59 -2.50
C VAL A 104 -0.34 17.77 -1.77
N THR A 105 -0.42 16.45 -2.03
CA THR A 105 -1.39 15.60 -1.34
C THR A 105 -1.09 15.47 0.14
N PHE A 106 0.18 15.52 0.54
CA PHE A 106 0.58 15.53 1.95
C PHE A 106 0.15 16.83 2.66
N LEU A 107 0.34 17.99 2.03
CA LEU A 107 0.01 19.29 2.63
C LEU A 107 -1.48 19.63 2.56
N MET A 108 -2.17 19.23 1.49
CA MET A 108 -3.55 19.60 1.19
C MET A 108 -4.52 18.42 1.25
N GLY A 109 -4.09 17.24 1.73
CA GLY A 109 -4.89 16.01 1.69
C GLY A 109 -6.27 16.17 2.33
N ILE A 110 -6.33 16.81 3.50
CA ILE A 110 -7.56 17.14 4.22
C ILE A 110 -8.46 18.06 3.37
N SER A 111 -7.92 19.12 2.78
CA SER A 111 -8.72 20.02 1.93
C SER A 111 -9.19 19.36 0.64
N LEU A 112 -8.40 18.43 0.08
CA LEU A 112 -8.76 17.66 -1.10
C LEU A 112 -9.84 16.61 -0.80
N TYR A 113 -9.92 16.14 0.45
CA TYR A 113 -10.93 15.20 0.89
C TYR A 113 -12.34 15.72 0.61
N ASP A 114 -12.65 16.96 1.03
CA ASP A 114 -13.98 17.54 0.90
C ASP A 114 -14.45 17.60 -0.57
N TYR A 115 -13.55 17.93 -1.49
CA TYR A 115 -13.85 17.93 -2.92
C TYR A 115 -14.07 16.52 -3.49
N LEU A 116 -13.33 15.53 -2.97
CA LEU A 116 -13.39 14.16 -3.45
C LEU A 116 -14.48 13.32 -2.75
N LYS A 117 -15.02 13.80 -1.62
CA LYS A 117 -16.06 13.13 -0.82
C LYS A 117 -17.26 12.74 -1.69
N VAL A 118 -17.68 13.59 -2.63
CA VAL A 118 -18.78 13.31 -3.57
C VAL A 118 -18.49 12.07 -4.44
N VAL A 119 -17.28 11.98 -4.99
CA VAL A 119 -16.85 10.81 -5.78
C VAL A 119 -16.77 9.57 -4.90
N PHE A 120 -16.26 9.72 -3.68
CA PHE A 120 -16.11 8.60 -2.77
C PHE A 120 -17.45 8.05 -2.25
N VAL A 121 -18.44 8.90 -1.97
CA VAL A 121 -19.82 8.50 -1.64
C VAL A 121 -20.43 7.69 -2.78
N PHE A 122 -20.20 8.09 -4.04
CA PHE A 122 -20.67 7.34 -5.20
C PHE A 122 -20.08 5.91 -5.27
N VAL A 123 -18.82 5.73 -4.89
CA VAL A 123 -18.14 4.42 -4.97
C VAL A 123 -18.29 3.60 -3.69
N ALA A 124 -18.64 4.20 -2.55
CA ALA A 124 -18.84 3.54 -1.25
C ALA A 124 -19.72 2.26 -1.29
N PRO A 125 -20.82 2.19 -2.08
CA PRO A 125 -21.65 0.99 -2.20
C PRO A 125 -20.93 -0.23 -2.78
N PHE A 126 -19.83 -0.04 -3.50
CA PHE A 126 -19.00 -1.14 -4.04
C PHE A 126 -18.00 -1.67 -3.01
N PHE A 127 -17.75 -0.90 -1.94
CA PHE A 127 -16.83 -1.23 -0.86
C PHE A 127 -17.53 -1.86 0.36
N GLY A 128 -18.86 -1.72 0.47
CA GLY A 128 -19.69 -2.26 1.56
C GLY A 128 -20.87 -3.13 1.09
N ASN A 129 -21.54 -3.81 2.03
CA ASN A 129 -22.83 -4.44 1.73
C ASN A 129 -23.93 -3.37 1.80
N ARG A 130 -24.83 -3.34 0.81
CA ARG A 130 -26.05 -2.48 0.78
C ARG A 130 -26.96 -2.57 2.01
N LEU A 131 -26.67 -3.46 2.98
CA LEU A 131 -27.48 -3.77 4.16
C LEU A 131 -27.02 -3.08 5.46
N GLY A 132 -25.91 -2.35 5.48
CA GLY A 132 -25.51 -1.55 6.64
C GLY A 132 -25.12 -0.15 6.19
N GLY A 133 -25.70 0.89 6.79
CA GLY A 133 -25.49 2.31 6.52
C GLY A 133 -24.03 2.69 6.30
N TYR A 134 -23.56 2.56 5.06
CA TYR A 134 -22.23 2.96 4.59
C TYR A 134 -22.38 3.85 3.35
N ALA A 135 -23.61 4.21 2.98
CA ALA A 135 -23.95 4.86 1.72
C ALA A 135 -24.75 6.15 1.91
N ASP A 136 -25.08 6.50 3.16
CA ASP A 136 -25.74 7.73 3.55
C ASP A 136 -24.73 8.69 4.20
N GLU A 137 -24.92 9.99 3.98
CA GLU A 137 -24.03 11.06 4.47
C GLU A 137 -23.85 11.02 5.99
N TRP A 138 -24.91 10.67 6.72
CA TRP A 138 -24.90 10.55 8.18
C TRP A 138 -23.93 9.46 8.66
N SER A 139 -23.92 8.29 8.02
CA SER A 139 -22.96 7.24 8.34
C SER A 139 -21.52 7.67 8.01
N MET A 140 -21.31 8.42 6.93
CA MET A 140 -19.98 8.96 6.57
C MET A 140 -19.45 9.94 7.62
N GLU A 141 -20.31 10.83 8.13
CA GLU A 141 -19.96 11.76 9.21
C GLU A 141 -19.62 11.02 10.51
N GLN A 142 -20.37 9.96 10.85
CA GLN A 142 -20.03 9.13 12.02
C GLN A 142 -18.68 8.44 11.88
N PHE A 143 -18.33 7.94 10.68
CA PHE A 143 -17.01 7.36 10.43
C PHE A 143 -15.90 8.41 10.44
N GLU A 144 -16.16 9.64 10.00
CA GLU A 144 -15.22 10.75 10.11
C GLU A 144 -14.94 11.09 11.57
N GLU A 145 -15.99 11.23 12.39
CA GLU A 145 -15.88 11.53 13.81
C GLU A 145 -15.12 10.43 14.58
N HIS A 146 -15.39 9.15 14.30
CA HIS A 146 -14.65 8.03 14.87
C HIS A 146 -13.18 7.98 14.40
N THR A 147 -12.89 8.41 13.16
CA THR A 147 -11.53 8.42 12.62
C THR A 147 -10.74 9.60 13.18
N ALA A 148 -11.36 10.78 13.32
CA ALA A 148 -10.77 11.97 13.94
C ALA A 148 -10.49 11.75 15.44
N ALA A 149 -11.38 11.07 16.16
CA ALA A 149 -11.13 10.67 17.55
C ALA A 149 -9.95 9.68 17.69
N ALA A 150 -9.59 9.00 16.59
CA ALA A 150 -8.46 8.08 16.54
C ALA A 150 -7.20 8.69 15.90
N SER A 151 -7.26 9.93 15.36
CA SER A 151 -6.18 10.50 14.55
C SER A 151 -5.11 11.19 15.38
N GLY A 152 -3.90 10.64 15.32
CA GLY A 152 -2.67 11.25 15.78
C GLY A 152 -1.64 11.17 14.68
N GLU A 153 -1.57 12.19 13.84
CA GLU A 153 -0.59 12.26 12.75
C GLU A 153 0.69 12.94 13.26
N GLY A 154 1.57 12.17 13.90
CA GLY A 154 2.84 12.68 14.41
C GLY A 154 3.99 12.58 13.40
N ILE A 155 5.23 12.55 13.90
CA ILE A 155 6.47 12.59 13.09
C ILE A 155 6.62 11.44 12.07
N ALA A 156 5.91 10.32 12.24
CA ALA A 156 6.02 9.15 11.36
C ALA A 156 5.46 9.43 9.97
N VAL A 157 4.42 10.28 9.86
CA VAL A 157 3.86 10.65 8.55
C VAL A 157 4.91 11.44 7.75
N VAL A 158 5.68 12.30 8.41
CA VAL A 158 6.82 13.02 7.81
C VAL A 158 7.93 12.05 7.39
N ILE A 159 8.24 11.06 8.23
CA ILE A 159 9.23 10.01 7.92
C ILE A 159 8.79 9.19 6.70
N TYR A 160 7.52 8.79 6.62
CA TYR A 160 6.98 8.06 5.48
C TYR A 160 7.03 8.90 4.20
N LEU A 161 6.67 10.20 4.26
CA LEU A 161 6.82 11.10 3.13
C LEU A 161 8.29 11.19 2.67
N PHE A 162 9.22 11.33 3.61
CA PHE A 162 10.64 11.38 3.29
C PHE A 162 11.12 10.11 2.57
N ILE A 163 10.75 8.92 3.08
CA ILE A 163 11.06 7.64 2.43
C ILE A 163 10.40 7.55 1.04
N ASN A 164 9.15 7.98 0.90
CA ASN A 164 8.45 8.01 -0.38
C ASN A 164 9.18 8.91 -1.40
N LEU A 165 9.66 10.09 -0.97
CA LEU A 165 10.44 11.00 -1.82
C LEU A 165 11.80 10.40 -2.21
N LEU A 166 12.45 9.64 -1.32
CA LEU A 166 13.65 8.87 -1.66
C LEU A 166 13.35 7.82 -2.74
N ILE A 167 12.26 7.07 -2.61
CA ILE A 167 11.85 6.10 -3.64
C ILE A 167 11.61 6.82 -4.98
N VAL A 168 10.91 7.96 -4.99
CA VAL A 168 10.68 8.76 -6.21
C VAL A 168 11.99 9.22 -6.84
N ARG A 169 12.98 9.64 -6.03
CA ARG A 169 14.32 10.04 -6.52
C ARG A 169 15.00 8.91 -7.27
N TYR A 170 14.91 7.68 -6.76
CA TYR A 170 15.54 6.48 -7.34
C TYR A 170 14.66 5.74 -8.36
N SER A 171 13.39 6.13 -8.51
CA SER A 171 12.39 5.46 -9.36
C SER A 171 12.88 5.17 -10.79
N THR A 172 13.54 6.14 -11.43
CA THR A 172 14.09 5.99 -12.79
C THR A 172 15.12 4.86 -12.90
N LYS A 173 16.05 4.77 -11.94
CA LYS A 173 17.04 3.68 -11.88
C LYS A 173 16.35 2.35 -11.58
N LEU A 174 15.43 2.32 -10.61
CA LEU A 174 14.70 1.11 -10.24
C LEU A 174 13.90 0.54 -11.42
N ARG A 175 13.23 1.40 -12.20
CA ARG A 175 12.49 1.02 -13.42
C ARG A 175 13.38 0.38 -14.48
N GLN A 176 14.59 0.89 -14.67
CA GLN A 176 15.54 0.31 -15.62
C GLN A 176 16.05 -1.05 -15.16
N ILE A 177 16.36 -1.16 -13.86
CA ILE A 177 16.96 -2.37 -13.28
C ILE A 177 15.95 -3.51 -13.16
N TYR A 178 14.72 -3.20 -12.80
CA TYR A 178 13.66 -4.18 -12.54
C TYR A 178 12.57 -4.16 -13.62
N LYS A 179 12.93 -3.77 -14.85
CA LYS A 179 12.01 -3.73 -15.99
C LYS A 179 11.37 -5.09 -16.24
N ASP A 180 12.17 -6.15 -16.18
CA ASP A 180 11.73 -7.52 -16.43
C ASP A 180 10.79 -8.04 -15.36
N TYR A 181 10.73 -7.39 -14.18
CA TYR A 181 9.83 -7.74 -13.07
C TYR A 181 8.63 -6.79 -12.97
N HIS A 182 8.33 -6.03 -14.03
CA HIS A 182 7.18 -5.11 -14.09
C HIS A 182 7.15 -4.06 -12.95
N PHE A 183 8.31 -3.61 -12.47
CA PHE A 183 8.40 -2.62 -11.37
C PHE A 183 7.54 -1.36 -11.59
N SER A 184 7.46 -0.87 -12.83
CA SER A 184 6.63 0.30 -13.18
C SER A 184 5.16 0.14 -12.78
N PHE A 185 4.60 -1.08 -12.89
CA PHE A 185 3.22 -1.35 -12.50
C PHE A 185 3.04 -1.21 -10.99
N TYR A 186 3.89 -1.89 -10.21
CA TYR A 186 3.86 -1.84 -8.75
C TYR A 186 4.10 -0.41 -8.22
N TYR A 187 5.03 0.31 -8.85
CA TYR A 187 5.33 1.69 -8.51
C TYR A 187 4.14 2.62 -8.77
N ASN A 188 3.41 2.47 -9.88
CA ASN A 188 2.26 3.32 -10.16
C ASN A 188 1.14 3.14 -9.13
N ILE A 189 0.82 1.89 -8.78
CA ILE A 189 -0.20 1.59 -7.77
C ILE A 189 0.26 2.12 -6.40
N PHE A 190 1.53 1.93 -6.06
CA PHE A 190 2.13 2.49 -4.84
C PHE A 190 1.96 4.01 -4.75
N ILE A 191 2.33 4.77 -5.79
CA ILE A 191 2.22 6.24 -5.77
C ILE A 191 0.77 6.70 -5.56
N ILE A 192 -0.18 6.06 -6.24
CA ILE A 192 -1.61 6.35 -6.05
C ILE A 192 -2.01 6.07 -4.61
N GLY A 193 -1.59 4.93 -4.06
CA GLY A 193 -1.86 4.59 -2.66
C GLY A 193 -1.29 5.60 -1.67
N GLN A 194 -0.08 6.12 -1.92
CA GLN A 194 0.51 7.15 -1.05
C GLN A 194 -0.21 8.51 -1.18
N MET A 195 -0.62 8.90 -2.38
CA MET A 195 -1.42 10.12 -2.59
C MET A 195 -2.79 10.02 -1.89
N LEU A 196 -3.47 8.90 -2.10
CA LEU A 196 -4.78 8.63 -1.50
C LEU A 196 -4.70 8.45 0.02
N ASN A 197 -3.57 8.00 0.58
CA ASN A 197 -3.42 7.85 2.04
C ASN A 197 -3.65 9.18 2.76
N HIS A 198 -3.13 10.29 2.21
CA HIS A 198 -3.28 11.61 2.82
C HIS A 198 -4.66 12.24 2.57
N ILE A 199 -5.33 11.84 1.49
CA ILE A 199 -6.67 12.34 1.15
C ILE A 199 -7.74 11.58 1.95
N CYS A 200 -7.61 10.25 2.03
CA CYS A 200 -8.61 9.38 2.64
C CYS A 200 -8.45 9.26 4.15
N SER A 201 -7.46 9.92 4.77
CA SER A 201 -7.10 9.73 6.18
C SER A 201 -8.21 10.09 7.18
N LEU A 202 -9.21 10.85 6.73
CA LEU A 202 -10.32 11.30 7.56
C LEU A 202 -11.46 10.29 7.66
N ASN A 203 -11.50 9.25 6.82
CA ASN A 203 -12.64 8.33 6.79
C ASN A 203 -12.20 6.86 6.69
N THR A 204 -12.52 6.09 7.72
CA THR A 204 -12.18 4.67 7.85
C THR A 204 -12.60 3.80 6.65
N ILE A 205 -13.68 4.11 5.94
CA ILE A 205 -14.12 3.34 4.76
C ILE A 205 -13.16 3.56 3.59
N PHE A 206 -12.75 4.81 3.37
CA PHE A 206 -11.85 5.14 2.27
C PHE A 206 -10.41 4.75 2.57
N ILE A 207 -10.01 4.78 3.84
CA ILE A 207 -8.78 4.13 4.31
C ILE A 207 -8.78 2.66 3.90
N ARG A 208 -9.89 1.95 4.13
CA ARG A 208 -10.02 0.53 3.78
C ARG A 208 -9.97 0.27 2.28
N ALA A 209 -10.57 1.15 1.48
CA ALA A 209 -10.44 1.09 0.03
C ALA A 209 -8.98 1.33 -0.40
N ASN A 210 -8.29 2.27 0.26
CA ASN A 210 -6.91 2.59 -0.06
C ASN A 210 -5.90 1.50 0.35
N TYR A 211 -6.23 0.60 1.27
CA TYR A 211 -5.34 -0.52 1.64
C TYR A 211 -4.89 -1.34 0.42
N TYR A 212 -5.74 -1.50 -0.60
CA TYR A 212 -5.38 -2.24 -1.81
C TYR A 212 -4.29 -1.57 -2.65
N PHE A 213 -4.09 -0.27 -2.46
CA PHE A 213 -3.06 0.53 -3.12
C PHE A 213 -1.86 0.75 -2.21
N SER A 214 -2.10 1.15 -0.97
CA SER A 214 -1.05 1.50 -0.01
C SER A 214 -0.18 0.29 0.37
N LEU A 215 -0.73 -0.93 0.39
CA LEU A 215 0.02 -2.16 0.68
C LEU A 215 1.07 -2.52 -0.38
N TYR A 216 1.01 -1.94 -1.59
CA TYR A 216 2.11 -2.04 -2.55
C TYR A 216 3.40 -1.37 -2.06
N ASN A 217 3.35 -0.58 -0.99
CA ASN A 217 4.52 -0.11 -0.28
C ASN A 217 5.46 -1.26 0.12
N ILE A 218 4.93 -2.41 0.55
CA ILE A 218 5.72 -3.61 0.87
C ILE A 218 6.55 -4.05 -0.34
N VAL A 219 5.92 -4.12 -1.51
CA VAL A 219 6.57 -4.56 -2.76
C VAL A 219 7.64 -3.56 -3.18
N VAL A 220 7.31 -2.26 -3.22
CA VAL A 220 8.21 -1.21 -3.71
C VAL A 220 9.39 -0.99 -2.76
N LEU A 221 9.16 -0.98 -1.44
CA LEU A 221 10.24 -0.93 -0.46
C LEU A 221 11.16 -2.14 -0.56
N SER A 222 10.62 -3.33 -0.83
CA SER A 222 11.44 -4.52 -1.03
C SER A 222 12.39 -4.36 -2.21
N PHE A 223 11.90 -3.86 -3.35
CA PHE A 223 12.75 -3.52 -4.49
C PHE A 223 13.78 -2.46 -4.15
N PHE A 224 13.39 -1.43 -3.41
CA PHE A 224 14.26 -0.33 -3.05
C PHE A 224 15.38 -0.74 -2.10
N CYS A 225 15.07 -1.46 -1.02
CA CYS A 225 16.07 -1.98 -0.08
C CYS A 225 16.98 -3.02 -0.72
N HIS A 226 16.45 -3.89 -1.58
CA HIS A 226 17.28 -4.81 -2.36
C HIS A 226 18.27 -4.03 -3.26
N TYR A 227 17.80 -2.97 -3.93
CA TYR A 227 18.68 -2.11 -4.73
C TYR A 227 19.79 -1.49 -3.88
N LEU A 228 19.46 -0.90 -2.73
CA LEU A 228 20.41 -0.19 -1.88
C LEU A 228 21.45 -1.11 -1.21
N LEU A 229 21.03 -2.29 -0.75
CA LEU A 229 21.84 -3.13 0.13
C LEU A 229 22.55 -4.28 -0.59
N VAL A 230 21.89 -4.89 -1.57
CA VAL A 230 22.35 -6.15 -2.17
C VAL A 230 23.00 -5.94 -3.53
N LYS A 231 22.61 -4.90 -4.26
CA LYS A 231 23.10 -4.72 -5.63
C LYS A 231 24.57 -4.30 -5.65
N ASN A 232 25.38 -4.99 -6.46
CA ASN A 232 26.77 -4.63 -6.70
C ASN A 232 26.88 -3.21 -7.28
N LYS A 233 27.88 -2.46 -6.81
CA LYS A 233 28.18 -1.04 -7.14
C LYS A 233 27.31 0.02 -6.44
N THR A 234 26.64 -0.30 -5.33
CA THR A 234 26.06 0.75 -4.48
C THR A 234 27.12 1.45 -3.62
N SER A 235 26.95 2.76 -3.49
CA SER A 235 27.79 3.59 -2.62
C SER A 235 27.55 3.27 -1.14
N VAL A 236 28.52 3.60 -0.29
CA VAL A 236 28.38 3.44 1.18
C VAL A 236 27.17 4.20 1.70
N LEU A 237 26.91 5.40 1.17
CA LEU A 237 25.73 6.21 1.53
C LEU A 237 24.41 5.53 1.18
N GLU A 238 24.32 4.86 0.03
CA GLU A 238 23.13 4.10 -0.36
C GLU A 238 22.90 2.92 0.59
N LYS A 239 23.96 2.21 0.98
CA LYS A 239 23.86 1.12 1.97
C LYS A 239 23.41 1.64 3.33
N LEU A 240 24.00 2.74 3.82
CA LEU A 240 23.58 3.38 5.07
C LEU A 240 22.12 3.83 5.02
N CYS A 241 21.68 4.40 3.90
CA CYS A 241 20.29 4.76 3.67
C CYS A 241 19.37 3.53 3.75
N GLY A 242 19.75 2.43 3.09
CA GLY A 242 19.00 1.17 3.13
C GLY A 242 18.90 0.58 4.54
N MET A 243 19.99 0.60 5.31
CA MET A 243 19.99 0.16 6.71
C MET A 243 19.13 1.09 7.58
N GLY A 244 19.21 2.40 7.36
CA GLY A 244 18.39 3.39 8.06
C GLY A 244 16.89 3.13 7.87
N ILE A 245 16.46 2.81 6.64
CA ILE A 245 15.06 2.45 6.36
C ILE A 245 14.64 1.21 7.15
N ILE A 246 15.47 0.16 7.17
CA ILE A 246 15.19 -1.06 7.94
C ILE A 246 15.05 -0.75 9.43
N VAL A 247 15.99 0.02 10.00
CA VAL A 247 15.96 0.40 11.40
C VAL A 247 14.71 1.22 11.72
N VAL A 248 14.36 2.20 10.88
CA VAL A 248 13.14 3.01 11.06
C VAL A 248 11.89 2.13 11.08
N TYR A 249 11.72 1.23 10.11
CA TYR A 249 10.56 0.33 10.07
C TYR A 249 10.53 -0.65 11.25
N PHE A 250 11.69 -1.12 11.70
CA PHE A 250 11.79 -1.96 12.88
C PHE A 250 11.42 -1.20 14.17
N LEU A 251 11.91 0.02 14.36
CA LEU A 251 11.58 0.86 15.52
C LEU A 251 10.10 1.23 15.57
N LEU A 252 9.52 1.57 14.41
CA LEU A 252 8.08 1.85 14.30
C LEU A 252 7.27 0.60 14.68
N HIS A 253 7.67 -0.58 14.19
CA HIS A 253 7.03 -1.84 14.55
C HIS A 253 7.20 -2.22 16.03
N TYR A 254 8.38 -2.01 16.61
CA TYR A 254 8.66 -2.32 18.01
C TYR A 254 7.82 -1.44 18.95
N ARG A 255 7.81 -0.13 18.69
CA ARG A 255 6.96 0.81 19.42
C ARG A 255 5.49 0.38 19.34
N HIS A 256 5.08 -0.02 18.15
CA HIS A 256 3.72 -0.44 17.88
C HIS A 256 3.29 -1.64 18.75
N ILE A 257 4.17 -2.63 18.93
CA ILE A 257 3.94 -3.74 19.86
C ILE A 257 3.82 -3.24 21.31
N ILE A 258 4.68 -2.32 21.74
CA ILE A 258 4.67 -1.79 23.12
C ILE A 258 3.37 -1.04 23.44
N GLN A 259 2.88 -0.24 22.50
CA GLN A 259 1.68 0.57 22.70
C GLN A 259 0.38 -0.25 22.59
N ASN A 260 0.47 -1.53 22.19
CA ASN A 260 -0.68 -2.43 21.97
C ASN A 260 -1.75 -1.82 21.07
N ASP A 261 -1.34 -0.91 20.18
CA ASP A 261 -2.20 -0.39 19.14
C ASP A 261 -2.28 -1.40 17.99
N SER A 262 -3.16 -1.20 17.00
CA SER A 262 -3.08 -1.81 15.65
C SER A 262 -2.30 -0.87 14.71
N ILE A 263 -1.57 -1.33 13.68
CA ILE A 263 -0.83 -0.45 12.73
C ILE A 263 -1.87 0.22 11.83
N ASN A 264 -2.71 1.04 12.46
CA ASN A 264 -3.40 2.07 11.73
C ASN A 264 -2.32 3.12 11.45
N PRO A 265 -2.11 3.56 10.20
CA PRO A 265 -1.33 4.75 9.86
C PRO A 265 -1.74 6.03 10.62
N TYR A 266 -2.70 5.95 11.53
CA TYR A 266 -3.51 7.02 12.06
C TYR A 266 -3.34 7.25 13.58
N LYS A 267 -2.50 6.52 14.32
CA LYS A 267 -2.33 6.76 15.78
C LYS A 267 -0.98 7.39 16.16
N SER A 268 -1.06 8.33 17.10
CA SER A 268 -0.09 9.40 17.43
C SER A 268 1.37 8.99 17.63
N ILE A 269 2.26 9.94 17.35
CA ILE A 269 3.51 10.14 18.10
C ILE A 269 3.27 11.32 19.05
N LEU A 270 3.59 11.11 20.34
CA LEU A 270 3.41 12.01 21.49
C LEU A 270 2.00 12.04 22.11
N LEU A 271 1.67 10.97 22.82
CA LEU A 271 1.54 10.99 24.29
C LEU A 271 2.05 9.64 24.83
#